data_AF-A0A3E2THQ8-F1
#
_entry.id   AF-A0A3E2THQ8-F1
#
_cell.length_a   1.000
_cell.length_b   1.000
_cell.length_c   1.000
_cell.angle_alpha   90.00
_cell.angle_beta   90.00
_cell.angle_gamma   90.00
#
_symmetry.space_group_name_H-M   'P 1'
#
loop_
_entity.id
_entity.type
_entity.pdbx_description
1 polymer ?
#
loop_
_entity_poly.entity_id
_entity_poly.type
_entity_poly.pdbx_seq_one_letter_code
_entity_poly.pdbx_strand_id
1 'polypeptide(L)'
;MRYKRKSKELIFVVVGIFLLAGLLYSFFKQNSNGIAKIFGPYEMTEVYKSERAFGNDYFDIYQLKLKDTTTTLDEKSIGKDYYEKVRGFKQIMDTESSNIENYNRLLESINSIEKADGTKYFYEQSQREDHRIIYIYNSVKDLGYLFDLQI
;
A
#
# COMPACT_ATOMS: atom_id res chain seq x y z
N MET A 1 -21.19 -7.28 -53.30
CA MET A 1 -20.84 -6.56 -52.05
C MET A 1 -21.46 -7.28 -50.86
N ARG A 2 -20.67 -7.92 -49.99
CA ARG A 2 -21.18 -8.61 -48.79
C ARG A 2 -20.28 -8.39 -47.58
N TYR A 3 -20.14 -7.12 -47.19
CA TYR A 3 -19.43 -6.70 -45.98
C TYR A 3 -20.45 -6.36 -44.89
N LYS A 4 -21.15 -7.36 -44.33
CA LYS A 4 -22.22 -7.09 -43.34
C LYS A 4 -22.29 -8.02 -42.13
N ARG A 5 -21.39 -9.01 -42.02
CA ARG A 5 -21.45 -10.01 -40.93
C ARG A 5 -20.40 -9.82 -39.83
N LYS A 6 -19.20 -9.33 -40.17
CA LYS A 6 -18.09 -9.13 -39.20
C LYS A 6 -18.22 -7.88 -38.31
N SER A 7 -19.11 -6.94 -38.62
CA SER A 7 -19.23 -5.68 -37.85
C SER A 7 -19.88 -5.86 -36.48
N LYS A 8 -20.84 -6.79 -36.35
CA LYS A 8 -21.53 -7.03 -35.07
C LYS A 8 -20.60 -7.70 -34.05
N GLU A 9 -19.81 -8.68 -34.48
CA GLU A 9 -18.81 -9.36 -33.65
C GLU A 9 -17.70 -8.40 -33.19
N LEU A 10 -17.25 -7.50 -34.08
CA LEU A 10 -16.27 -6.47 -33.73
C LEU A 10 -16.79 -5.52 -32.64
N ILE A 11 -18.07 -5.15 -32.71
CA ILE A 11 -18.71 -4.29 -31.69
C ILE A 11 -18.72 -4.98 -30.32
N PHE A 12 -19.04 -6.28 -30.27
CA PHE A 12 -19.00 -7.04 -29.00
C PHE A 12 -17.60 -7.13 -28.40
N VAL A 13 -16.56 -7.32 -29.24
CA VAL A 13 -15.17 -7.33 -28.77
C VAL A 13 -14.76 -5.96 -28.20
N VAL A 14 -15.10 -4.87 -28.89
CA VAL A 14 -14.79 -3.51 -28.42
C VAL A 14 -15.53 -3.20 -27.12
N VAL A 15 -16.82 -3.52 -27.01
CA VAL A 15 -17.60 -3.35 -25.77
C VAL A 15 -17.01 -4.19 -24.63
N GLY A 16 -16.56 -5.41 -24.91
CA GLY A 16 -15.89 -6.27 -23.93
C GLY A 16 -14.59 -5.66 -23.38
N ILE A 17 -13.76 -5.07 -24.25
CA ILE A 17 -12.53 -4.38 -23.84
C ILE A 17 -12.84 -3.16 -22.96
N PHE A 18 -13.85 -2.36 -23.31
CA PHE A 18 -14.25 -1.21 -22.50
C PHE A 18 -14.82 -1.60 -21.14
N LEU A 19 -15.60 -2.69 -21.07
CA LEU A 19 -16.09 -3.23 -19.79
C LEU A 19 -14.95 -3.74 -18.93
N LEU A 20 -14.00 -4.48 -19.51
CA LEU A 20 -12.82 -4.97 -18.80
C LEU A 20 -11.96 -3.81 -18.26
N ALA A 21 -11.72 -2.79 -19.09
CA ALA A 21 -10.99 -1.59 -18.69
C ALA A 21 -11.73 -0.81 -17.59
N GLY A 22 -13.07 -0.71 -17.67
CA GLY A 22 -13.89 -0.07 -16.64
C GLY A 22 -13.88 -0.82 -15.30
N LEU A 23 -13.91 -2.16 -15.33
CA LEU A 23 -13.78 -3.00 -14.14
C LEU A 23 -12.39 -2.89 -13.53
N LEU A 24 -11.33 -2.96 -14.34
CA LEU A 24 -9.96 -2.75 -13.88
C LEU A 24 -9.79 -1.35 -13.28
N TYR A 25 -10.26 -0.31 -13.95
CA TYR A 25 -10.21 1.07 -13.44
C TYR A 25 -10.94 1.22 -12.11
N SER A 26 -12.14 0.63 -11.98
CA SER A 26 -12.90 0.68 -10.73
C SER A 26 -12.21 -0.07 -9.60
N PHE A 27 -11.62 -1.23 -9.89
CA PHE A 27 -10.86 -2.02 -8.94
C PHE A 27 -9.60 -1.29 -8.45
N PHE A 28 -8.82 -0.71 -9.37
CA PHE A 28 -7.64 0.10 -9.03
C PHE A 28 -8.03 1.38 -8.27
N LYS A 29 -9.12 2.04 -8.64
CA LYS A 29 -9.61 3.26 -7.97
C LYS A 29 -10.09 2.97 -6.55
N GLN A 30 -10.87 1.90 -6.36
CA GLN A 30 -11.39 1.52 -5.05
C GLN A 30 -10.26 1.22 -4.05
N ASN A 31 -9.18 0.58 -4.51
CA ASN A 31 -8.00 0.33 -3.68
C ASN A 31 -7.19 1.60 -3.37
N SER A 32 -7.17 2.60 -4.26
CA SER A 32 -6.43 3.85 -4.02
C SER A 32 -7.11 4.82 -3.05
N ASN A 33 -8.43 4.70 -2.85
CA ASN A 33 -9.22 5.74 -2.17
C ASN A 33 -8.87 5.89 -0.68
N GLY A 34 -8.47 4.81 0.00
CA GLY A 34 -8.08 4.86 1.41
C GLY A 34 -6.74 5.57 1.60
N ILE A 35 -5.70 5.05 0.96
CA ILE A 35 -4.34 5.57 1.08
C ILE A 35 -4.24 7.00 0.52
N ALA A 36 -4.88 7.31 -0.62
CA ALA A 36 -4.86 8.67 -1.19
C ALA A 36 -5.61 9.70 -0.35
N LYS A 37 -6.63 9.26 0.42
CA LYS A 37 -7.32 10.13 1.37
C LYS A 37 -6.43 10.48 2.56
N ILE A 38 -5.57 9.56 3.00
CA ILE A 38 -4.68 9.76 4.15
C ILE A 38 -3.43 10.54 3.75
N PHE A 39 -2.76 10.12 2.67
CA PHE A 39 -1.42 10.58 2.31
C PHE A 39 -1.39 11.63 1.18
N GLY A 40 -2.55 12.02 0.63
CA GLY A 40 -2.61 12.97 -0.48
C GLY A 40 -1.93 12.46 -1.75
N PRO A 41 -1.34 13.34 -2.58
CA PRO A 41 -0.57 12.93 -3.76
C PRO A 41 0.72 12.18 -3.37
N TYR A 42 0.85 10.94 -3.82
CA TYR A 42 2.03 10.10 -3.54
C TYR A 42 2.55 9.36 -4.78
N GLU A 43 3.77 8.84 -4.67
CA GLU A 43 4.30 7.75 -5.48
C GLU A 43 4.37 6.51 -4.60
N MET A 44 3.91 5.38 -5.13
CA MET A 44 3.86 4.13 -4.39
C MET A 44 4.44 3.02 -5.26
N THR A 45 5.32 2.25 -4.66
CA THR A 45 5.84 1.01 -5.22
C THR A 45 5.45 -0.12 -4.30
N GLU A 46 4.84 -1.16 -4.87
CA GLU A 46 4.53 -2.39 -4.15
C GLU A 46 5.82 -3.12 -3.79
N VAL A 47 5.98 -3.47 -2.52
CA VAL A 47 7.11 -4.24 -2.01
C VAL A 47 6.69 -5.67 -1.71
N TYR A 48 5.52 -5.83 -1.09
CA TYR A 48 4.95 -7.14 -0.78
C TYR A 48 3.43 -7.04 -0.70
N LYS A 49 2.74 -8.09 -1.17
CA LYS A 49 1.30 -8.27 -0.92
C LYS A 49 1.04 -9.71 -0.54
N SER A 50 0.44 -9.90 0.62
CA SER A 50 -0.02 -11.23 1.01
C SER A 50 -1.19 -11.67 0.12
N GLU A 51 -1.36 -12.98 0.02
CA GLU A 51 -2.62 -13.53 -0.44
C GLU A 51 -3.78 -13.04 0.46
N ARG A 52 -4.96 -12.84 -0.14
CA ARG A 52 -6.16 -12.45 0.60
C ARG A 52 -6.77 -13.69 1.24
N ALA A 53 -6.96 -13.69 2.56
CA ALA A 53 -7.55 -14.81 3.28
C ALA A 53 -9.07 -14.63 3.48
N PHE A 54 -9.71 -15.55 4.20
CA PHE A 54 -11.10 -15.42 4.61
C PHE A 54 -11.31 -14.08 5.32
N GLY A 55 -12.41 -13.38 5.04
CA GLY A 55 -12.64 -12.03 5.60
C GLY A 55 -11.98 -10.89 4.80
N ASN A 56 -11.23 -11.22 3.74
CA ASN A 56 -10.31 -10.32 3.04
C ASN A 56 -9.15 -9.85 3.92
N ASP A 57 -8.68 -10.69 4.83
CA ASP A 57 -7.50 -10.37 5.65
C ASP A 57 -6.27 -10.27 4.74
N TYR A 58 -5.40 -9.31 5.05
CA TYR A 58 -4.15 -9.12 4.33
C TYR A 58 -3.09 -8.37 5.12
N PHE A 59 -1.85 -8.55 4.68
CA PHE A 59 -0.71 -7.74 5.05
C PHE A 59 0.07 -7.33 3.81
N ASP A 60 0.07 -6.03 3.53
CA ASP A 60 0.78 -5.45 2.39
C ASP A 60 1.87 -4.49 2.87
N ILE A 61 2.96 -4.42 2.10
CA ILE A 61 4.05 -3.48 2.30
C ILE A 61 4.24 -2.67 1.02
N TYR A 62 4.27 -1.36 1.17
CA TYR A 62 4.53 -0.44 0.07
C TYR A 62 5.70 0.48 0.43
N GLN A 63 6.54 0.77 -0.55
CA GLN A 63 7.42 1.93 -0.49
C GLN A 63 6.62 3.13 -0.96
N LEU A 64 6.53 4.16 -0.13
CA LEU A 64 5.70 5.34 -0.39
C LEU A 64 6.54 6.60 -0.28
N LYS A 65 6.39 7.48 -1.26
CA LYS A 65 7.02 8.79 -1.34
C LYS A 65 5.95 9.86 -1.53
N LEU A 66 5.88 10.82 -0.62
CA LEU A 66 4.90 11.91 -0.68
C LEU A 66 5.37 12.93 -1.73
N LYS A 67 4.48 13.30 -2.66
CA LYS A 67 4.79 14.32 -3.69
C LYS A 67 4.68 15.73 -3.15
N ASP A 68 3.88 15.91 -2.11
CA ASP A 68 3.64 17.19 -1.48
C ASP A 68 3.75 17.05 0.04
N THR A 69 4.71 17.76 0.62
CA THR A 69 4.94 17.79 2.07
C THR A 69 3.92 18.67 2.81
N THR A 70 2.98 19.30 2.10
CA THR A 70 1.86 20.02 2.72
C THR A 70 0.77 19.09 3.25
N THR A 71 0.86 17.78 2.96
CA THR A 71 -0.03 16.77 3.56
C THR A 71 0.18 16.77 5.07
N THR A 72 -0.79 17.29 5.82
CA THR A 72 -0.78 17.30 7.28
C THR A 72 -1.15 15.93 7.83
N LEU A 73 -0.21 14.99 7.73
CA LEU A 73 -0.25 13.77 8.55
C LEU A 73 0.03 14.16 10.01
N ASP A 74 -0.65 13.55 10.97
CA ASP A 74 -0.32 13.66 12.40
C ASP A 74 0.96 12.85 12.70
N GLU A 75 2.07 13.28 12.11
CA GLU A 75 3.34 12.60 12.20
C GLU A 75 3.97 12.78 13.58
N LYS A 76 4.45 11.69 14.15
CA LYS A 76 5.09 11.65 15.47
C LYS A 76 6.55 11.21 15.31
N SER A 77 7.43 11.69 16.18
CA SER A 77 8.81 11.22 16.22
C SER A 77 8.86 9.76 16.68
N ILE A 78 9.79 8.98 16.12
CA ILE A 78 10.04 7.60 16.56
C ILE A 78 10.35 7.57 18.07
N GLY A 79 9.69 6.66 18.79
CA GLY A 79 9.81 6.52 20.24
C GLY A 79 9.10 5.27 20.76
N LYS A 80 8.83 5.22 22.06
CA LYS A 80 8.19 4.05 22.69
C LYS A 80 6.85 3.67 22.03
N ASP A 81 5.99 4.66 21.78
CA ASP A 81 4.67 4.43 21.14
C ASP A 81 4.79 3.79 19.75
N TYR A 82 5.75 4.24 18.95
CA TYR A 82 6.06 3.65 17.66
C TYR A 82 6.41 2.16 17.78
N TYR A 83 7.35 1.82 18.67
CA TYR A 83 7.82 0.44 18.82
C TYR A 83 6.72 -0.50 19.36
N GLU A 84 5.81 0.01 20.18
CA GLU A 84 4.62 -0.73 20.61
C GLU A 84 3.68 -1.02 19.44
N LYS A 85 3.46 -0.04 18.56
CA LYS A 85 2.57 -0.17 17.39
C LYS A 85 3.15 -1.05 16.29
N VAL A 86 4.43 -0.87 15.94
CA VAL A 86 5.06 -1.59 14.82
C VAL A 86 5.29 -3.07 15.11
N ARG A 87 5.31 -3.47 16.39
CA ARG A 87 5.61 -4.84 16.81
C ARG A 87 4.74 -5.88 16.10
N GLY A 88 3.43 -5.65 16.03
CA GLY A 88 2.51 -6.57 15.37
C GLY A 88 2.79 -6.72 13.87
N PHE A 89 3.08 -5.61 13.18
CA PHE A 89 3.46 -5.61 11.77
C PHE A 89 4.77 -6.37 11.53
N LYS A 90 5.80 -6.15 12.36
CA LYS A 90 7.07 -6.88 12.24
C LYS A 90 6.91 -8.37 12.48
N GLN A 91 6.09 -8.78 13.44
CA GLN A 91 5.81 -10.21 13.67
C GLN A 91 5.16 -10.89 12.46
N ILE A 92 4.23 -10.20 11.79
CA ILE A 92 3.62 -10.71 10.56
C ILE A 92 4.65 -10.73 9.43
N MET A 93 5.43 -9.65 9.27
CA MET A 93 6.52 -9.58 8.29
C MET A 93 7.54 -10.71 8.45
N ASP A 94 7.89 -11.07 9.68
CA ASP A 94 8.80 -12.18 9.99
C ASP A 94 8.17 -13.53 9.63
N THR A 95 6.86 -13.69 9.89
CA THR A 95 6.09 -14.89 9.52
C THR A 95 6.01 -15.05 8.00
N GLU A 96 5.87 -13.95 7.27
CA GLU A 96 5.81 -13.89 5.80
C GLU A 96 7.19 -13.85 5.13
N SER A 97 8.28 -13.95 5.90
CA SER A 97 9.65 -13.71 5.40
C SER A 97 10.07 -14.58 4.20
N SER A 98 9.55 -15.81 4.09
CA SER A 98 9.80 -16.68 2.95
C SER A 98 9.10 -16.25 1.66
N ASN A 99 8.02 -15.46 1.78
CA ASN A 99 7.20 -14.97 0.68
C ASN A 99 7.64 -13.56 0.22
N ILE A 100 8.38 -12.85 1.06
CA ILE A 100 8.89 -11.51 0.78
C ILE A 100 10.21 -11.60 0.01
N GLU A 101 10.21 -11.11 -1.23
CA GLU A 101 11.43 -11.06 -2.03
C GLU A 101 12.49 -10.18 -1.36
N ASN A 102 13.72 -10.67 -1.27
CA ASN A 102 14.83 -9.97 -0.64
C ASN A 102 14.54 -9.49 0.80
N TYR A 103 13.76 -10.25 1.58
CA TYR A 103 13.36 -9.91 2.96
C TYR A 103 14.48 -9.28 3.81
N ASN A 104 15.69 -9.85 3.81
CA ASN A 104 16.81 -9.31 4.59
C ASN A 104 17.18 -7.88 4.18
N ARG A 105 17.19 -7.57 2.88
CA ARG A 105 17.47 -6.22 2.37
C ARG A 105 16.34 -5.25 2.71
N LEU A 106 15.10 -5.70 2.63
CA LEU A 106 13.94 -4.90 3.02
C LEU A 106 14.01 -4.56 4.51
N LEU A 107 14.25 -5.55 5.37
CA LEU A 107 14.39 -5.38 6.81
C LEU A 107 15.54 -4.44 7.16
N GLU A 108 16.70 -4.57 6.51
CA GLU A 108 17.82 -3.65 6.68
C GLU A 108 17.46 -2.21 6.28
N SER A 109 16.74 -2.04 5.16
CA SER A 109 16.28 -0.73 4.70
C SER A 109 15.30 -0.07 5.69
N ILE A 110 14.29 -0.83 6.14
CA ILE A 110 13.33 -0.39 7.16
C ILE A 110 14.06 0.00 8.45
N ASN A 111 14.94 -0.86 8.96
CA ASN A 111 15.69 -0.58 10.18
C ASN A 111 16.64 0.62 10.01
N SER A 112 17.18 0.85 8.81
CA SER A 112 18.03 2.01 8.52
C SER A 112 17.24 3.32 8.62
N ILE A 113 16.00 3.34 8.13
CA ILE A 113 15.16 4.54 8.26
C ILE A 113 14.66 4.71 9.69
N GLU A 114 14.27 3.65 10.40
CA GLU A 114 13.81 3.73 11.80
C GLU A 114 14.84 4.35 12.74
N LYS A 115 16.13 4.07 12.49
CA LYS A 115 17.26 4.57 13.29
C LYS A 115 17.78 5.93 12.83
N ALA A 116 17.28 6.47 11.72
CA ALA A 116 17.76 7.73 11.19
C ALA A 116 17.15 8.92 11.95
N ASP A 117 17.99 9.93 12.20
CA ASP A 117 17.53 11.17 12.83
C ASP A 117 16.48 11.85 11.96
N GLY A 118 15.46 12.40 12.62
CA GLY A 118 14.34 13.07 11.94
C GLY A 118 13.35 12.12 11.28
N THR A 119 13.47 10.81 11.45
CA THR A 119 12.42 9.86 11.04
C THR A 119 11.17 10.08 11.87
N LYS A 120 10.04 10.09 11.17
CA LYS A 120 8.72 10.20 11.77
C LYS A 120 7.87 9.02 11.35
N TYR A 121 6.78 8.82 12.08
CA TYR A 121 5.77 7.84 11.74
C TYR A 121 4.36 8.43 11.84
N PHE A 122 3.46 7.85 11.08
CA PHE A 122 2.02 8.02 11.18
C PHE A 122 1.41 6.65 11.51
N TYR A 123 0.39 6.65 12.36
CA TYR A 123 -0.37 5.45 12.68
C TYR A 123 -1.85 5.76 12.70
N GLU A 124 -2.63 4.91 12.07
CA GLU A 124 -4.08 4.94 12.10
C GLU A 124 -4.63 3.53 12.31
N GLN A 125 -5.75 3.46 13.02
CA GLN A 125 -6.48 2.22 13.26
C GLN A 125 -7.97 2.52 13.10
N SER A 126 -8.67 1.63 12.41
CA SER A 126 -10.12 1.71 12.25
C SER A 126 -10.82 1.60 13.61
N GLN A 127 -12.05 2.11 13.69
CA GLN A 127 -12.86 2.00 14.90
C GLN A 127 -13.19 0.55 15.29
N ARG A 128 -13.16 -0.37 14.31
CA ARG A 128 -13.40 -1.80 14.54
C ARG A 128 -12.13 -2.56 14.90
N GLU A 129 -10.98 -1.88 14.89
CA GLU A 129 -9.66 -2.41 15.16
C GLU A 129 -9.17 -3.50 14.17
N ASP A 130 -9.97 -3.77 13.14
CA ASP A 130 -9.73 -4.74 12.06
C ASP A 130 -8.70 -4.24 11.04
N HIS A 131 -8.62 -2.92 10.83
CA HIS A 131 -7.72 -2.31 9.86
C HIS A 131 -6.74 -1.36 10.54
N ARG A 132 -5.45 -1.55 10.27
CA ARG A 132 -4.34 -0.79 10.87
C ARG A 132 -3.34 -0.42 9.80
N ILE A 133 -2.89 0.82 9.86
CA ILE A 133 -1.86 1.36 8.97
C ILE A 133 -0.75 1.97 9.82
N ILE A 134 0.49 1.68 9.46
CA ILE A 134 1.64 2.44 9.96
C ILE A 134 2.53 2.85 8.80
N TYR A 135 2.89 4.13 8.75
CA TYR A 135 3.80 4.70 7.77
C TYR A 135 5.02 5.24 8.50
N ILE A 136 6.21 4.91 8.03
CA ILE A 136 7.49 5.45 8.51
C ILE A 136 8.18 6.19 7.38
N TYR A 137 8.73 7.37 7.67
CA TYR A 137 9.32 8.22 6.67
C TYR A 137 10.47 9.05 7.22
N ASN A 138 11.52 9.18 6.41
CA ASN A 138 12.62 10.09 6.66
C ASN A 138 12.79 11.04 5.48
N SER A 139 12.62 12.33 5.72
CA SER A 139 12.70 13.36 4.68
C SER A 139 14.09 13.56 4.10
N VAL A 140 15.14 13.31 4.89
CA VAL A 140 16.53 13.43 4.42
C VAL A 140 16.89 12.29 3.49
N LYS A 141 16.40 11.07 3.78
CA LYS A 141 16.58 9.89 2.92
C LYS A 141 15.60 9.83 1.75
N ASP A 142 14.55 10.66 1.77
CA ASP A 142 13.48 10.66 0.77
C ASP A 142 12.88 9.25 0.55
N LEU A 143 12.69 8.55 1.68
CA LEU A 143 12.28 7.14 1.70
C LEU A 143 11.26 6.91 2.82
N GLY A 144 10.18 6.21 2.48
CA GLY A 144 9.19 5.76 3.44
C GLY A 144 8.59 4.40 3.12
N TYR A 145 8.13 3.72 4.16
CA TYR A 145 7.45 2.43 4.07
C TYR A 145 6.11 2.48 4.77
N LEU A 146 5.08 1.99 4.08
CA LEU A 146 3.71 1.84 4.54
C LEU A 146 3.45 0.35 4.76
N PHE A 147 2.97 0.02 5.95
CA PHE A 147 2.45 -1.30 6.29
C PHE A 147 0.94 -1.19 6.42
N ASP A 148 0.23 -2.01 5.67
CA ASP A 148 -1.23 -2.00 5.58
C ASP A 148 -1.76 -3.37 5.97
N LEU A 149 -2.56 -3.43 7.03
CA LEU A 149 -2.97 -4.67 7.68
C LEU A 149 -4.47 -4.69 7.93
N GLN A 150 -5.14 -5.71 7.42
CA GLN A 150 -6.55 -6.01 7.70
C GLN A 150 -6.70 -7.44 8.25
N ILE A 151 -7.40 -7.61 9.38
CA ILE A 151 -7.68 -8.88 10.07
C ILE A 151 -9.11 -8.82 10.66
#